data_AF-M6GMR1-F1
#
_entry.id   AF-M6GMR1-F1
#
_cell.length_a   1.000
_cell.length_b   1.000
_cell.length_c   1.000
_cell.angle_alpha   90.00
_cell.angle_beta   90.00
_cell.angle_gamma   90.00
#
_symmetry.space_group_name_H-M   'P 1'
#
loop_
_entity.id
_entity.type
_entity.pdbx_description
1 polymer ?
#
loop_
_entity_poly.entity_id
_entity_poly.type
_entity_poly.pdbx_seq_one_letter_code
_entity_poly.pdbx_strand_id
1 'polypeptide(L)' 'MNKYSYLVFAKIIDSDSILRDDWIHIDEIQEARDRFKSIGNLYHQVFSIPCLTEVYEEHSEVVDSIPEKFRCIN' A
#
# COMPACT_ATOMS: atom_id res chain seq x y z
N MET A 1 -2.96 -15.66 16.74
CA MET A 1 -3.07 -14.75 15.58
C MET A 1 -1.76 -14.00 15.44
N ASN A 2 -1.01 -14.26 14.38
CA ASN A 2 0.21 -13.52 14.09
C ASN A 2 -0.21 -12.12 13.61
N LYS A 3 -0.01 -11.11 14.47
CA LYS A 3 -0.20 -9.69 14.12
C LYS A 3 0.99 -9.30 13.24
N TYR A 4 0.83 -9.36 11.93
CA TYR A 4 1.80 -8.80 11.01
C TYR A 4 1.53 -7.30 10.90
N SER A 5 2.54 -6.50 11.23
CA SER A 5 2.54 -5.05 10.96
C SER A 5 3.50 -4.81 9.81
N TYR A 6 2.99 -4.28 8.70
CA TYR A 6 3.80 -3.98 7.53
C TYR A 6 4.19 -2.50 7.58
N LEU A 7 5.49 -2.23 7.57
CA LEU A 7 6.03 -0.89 7.34
C LEU A 7 6.56 -0.87 5.92
N VAL A 8 5.83 -0.24 5.01
CA VAL A 8 6.28 -0.05 3.63
C VAL A 8 7.02 1.28 3.56
N PHE A 9 8.34 1.22 3.41
CA PHE A 9 9.18 2.38 3.19
C PHE A 9 9.69 2.34 1.74
N ALA A 10 9.32 3.33 0.95
CA ALA A 10 9.86 3.50 -0.41
C ALA A 10 10.76 4.74 -0.41
N LYS A 11 12.02 4.54 -0.83
CA LYS A 11 13.00 5.61 -1.01
C LYS A 11 13.25 5.77 -2.51
N ILE A 12 12.76 6.86 -3.10
CA ILE A 12 13.14 7.22 -4.46
C ILE A 12 14.47 7.97 -4.36
N ILE A 13 15.52 7.44 -4.98
CA ILE A 13 16.84 8.07 -5.08
C ILE A 13 16.93 8.66 -6.48
N ASP A 14 16.84 9.98 -6.58
CA ASP A 14 17.19 10.69 -7.80
C ASP A 14 18.44 11.53 -7.54
N SER A 15 19.53 11.16 -8.22
CA SER A 15 20.80 11.89 -8.38
C SER A 15 21.40 12.54 -7.12
N ASP A 16 20.77 13.57 -6.56
CA ASP A 16 21.20 14.34 -5.38
C ASP A 16 20.09 14.60 -4.32
N SER A 17 18.90 14.01 -4.45
CA SER A 17 17.77 14.24 -3.53
C SER A 17 17.02 12.96 -3.12
N ILE A 18 16.52 12.96 -1.88
CA ILE A 18 15.64 11.90 -1.35
C ILE A 18 14.22 12.47 -1.33
N LEU A 19 13.38 12.03 -2.27
CA LEU A 19 11.97 12.39 -2.28
C LEU A 19 11.21 11.43 -1.36
N ARG A 20 10.90 11.90 -0.15
CA ARG A 20 10.12 11.16 0.86
C ARG A 20 8.61 11.43 0.76
N ASP A 21 8.24 12.60 0.23
CA ASP A 21 6.86 13.10 0.26
C ASP A 21 6.10 12.88 -1.08
N ASP A 22 6.79 12.46 -2.14
CA ASP A 22 6.23 12.30 -3.50
C ASP A 22 5.95 10.83 -3.87
N TRP A 23 5.43 10.05 -2.93
CA TRP A 23 5.04 8.67 -3.22
C TRP A 23 3.61 8.61 -3.78
N ILE A 24 3.50 8.17 -5.03
CA ILE A 24 2.23 7.78 -5.65
C ILE A 24 2.19 6.25 -5.67
N HIS A 25 1.32 5.65 -4.85
CA HIS A 25 1.00 4.23 -4.98
C HIS A 25 0.02 4.04 -6.15
N ILE A 26 0.42 3.24 -7.14
CA ILE A 26 -0.49 2.79 -8.19
C ILE A 26 -0.82 1.32 -7.90
N ASP A 27 -2.03 1.08 -7.41
CA ASP A 27 -2.54 -0.26 -7.11
C ASP A 27 -3.13 -0.89 -8.38
N GLU A 28 -2.27 -1.49 -9.21
CA GLU A 28 -2.70 -2.16 -10.46
C GLU A 28 -3.67 -3.32 -10.21
N ILE A 29 -3.68 -3.90 -9.00
CA ILE A 29 -4.60 -4.98 -8.63
C ILE A 29 -6.01 -4.40 -8.46
N GLN A 30 -6.14 -3.26 -7.78
CA GLN A 30 -7.43 -2.58 -7.64
C GLN A 30 -7.97 -2.12 -9.00
N GLU A 31 -7.11 -1.55 -9.85
CA GLU A 31 -7.50 -1.16 -11.21
C GLU A 31 -7.94 -2.37 -12.05
N ALA A 32 -7.24 -3.50 -11.96
CA ALA A 32 -7.62 -4.73 -12.63
C ALA A 32 -8.97 -5.26 -12.13
N ARG A 33 -9.21 -5.24 -10.81
CA ARG A 33 -10.50 -5.64 -10.22
C ARG A 33 -11.64 -4.78 -10.73
N ASP A 34 -11.46 -3.47 -10.84
CA ASP A 34 -12.49 -2.56 -11.33
C ASP A 34 -12.80 -2.81 -12.82
N ARG A 35 -11.78 -3.12 -13.63
CA ARG A 35 -11.97 -3.59 -15.01
C ARG A 35 -12.76 -4.91 -15.07
N PHE A 36 -12.43 -5.89 -14.24
CA PHE A 36 -13.15 -7.18 -14.24
C PHE A 36 -14.60 -7.03 -13.74
N LYS A 37 -14.85 -6.18 -12.75
CA LYS A 37 -16.20 -5.80 -12.30
C LYS A 37 -17.00 -5.12 -13.40
N SER A 38 -16.40 -4.18 -14.15
CA SER A 38 -17.11 -3.42 -15.19
C SER A 38 -17.57 -4.29 -16.36
N ILE A 39 -16.86 -5.40 -16.63
CA ILE A 39 -17.25 -6.41 -17.63
C ILE A 39 -18.09 -7.56 -17.04
N GLY A 40 -18.49 -7.48 -15.77
CA GLY A 40 -19.33 -8.48 -15.09
C GLY A 40 -18.61 -9.79 -14.72
N ASN A 41 -17.28 -9.85 -14.82
CA ASN A 41 -16.52 -11.03 -14.44
C ASN A 41 -16.04 -10.91 -12.99
N LEU A 42 -16.75 -11.57 -12.06
CA LEU A 42 -16.43 -11.56 -10.64
C LEU A 42 -15.63 -12.80 -10.17
N TYR A 43 -15.30 -13.72 -11.09
CA TYR A 43 -14.65 -14.99 -10.76
C TYR A 43 -13.15 -15.01 -11.11
N HIS A 44 -12.61 -13.90 -11.59
CA HIS A 44 -11.21 -13.80 -11.93
C HIS A 44 -10.31 -13.89 -10.68
N GLN A 45 -9.15 -14.54 -10.78
CA GLN A 45 -8.22 -14.73 -9.66
C GLN A 45 -7.71 -13.44 -9.02
N VAL A 46 -7.86 -12.29 -9.70
CA VAL A 46 -7.46 -10.98 -9.16
C VAL A 46 -8.21 -10.63 -7.86
N PHE A 47 -9.43 -11.17 -7.66
CA PHE A 47 -10.20 -10.95 -6.44
C PHE A 47 -9.69 -11.76 -5.25
N SER A 48 -8.80 -12.74 -5.44
CA SER A 48 -8.17 -13.49 -4.36
C SER A 48 -6.77 -13.00 -4.02
N ILE A 49 -6.24 -12.01 -4.74
CA ILE A 49 -4.93 -11.42 -4.47
C ILE A 49 -5.13 -10.20 -3.59
N PRO A 50 -4.65 -10.18 -2.33
CA PRO A 50 -4.72 -8.99 -1.48
C PRO A 50 -3.99 -7.82 -2.12
N CYS A 51 -4.59 -6.63 -2.14
CA CYS A 51 -3.95 -5.42 -2.63
C CYS A 51 -3.58 -4.46 -1.50
N LEU A 52 -2.68 -3.50 -1.78
CA LEU A 52 -2.20 -2.60 -0.73
C LEU A 52 -3.32 -1.67 -0.24
N THR A 53 -4.27 -1.33 -1.11
CA THR A 53 -5.48 -0.59 -0.73
C THR A 53 -6.29 -1.34 0.32
N GLU A 54 -6.57 -2.64 0.13
CA GLU A 54 -7.28 -3.47 1.13
C GLU A 54 -6.50 -3.56 2.44
N VAL A 55 -5.19 -3.79 2.37
CA VAL A 55 -4.35 -3.85 3.58
C VAL A 55 -4.36 -2.52 4.33
N TYR A 56 -4.38 -1.40 3.60
CA TYR A 56 -4.49 -0.08 4.19
C TYR A 56 -5.85 0.12 4.87
N GLU A 57 -6.96 -0.15 4.15
CA GLU A 57 -8.32 0.05 4.66
C GLU A 57 -8.68 -0.88 5.83
N GLU A 58 -8.24 -2.14 5.79
CA GLU A 58 -8.65 -3.16 6.78
C GLU A 58 -7.73 -3.26 7.99
N HIS A 59 -6.46 -2.86 7.85
CA HIS A 59 -5.42 -3.15 8.83
C HIS A 59 -4.56 -1.94 9.23
N SER A 60 -4.84 -0.75 8.70
CA SER A 60 -4.11 0.46 9.08
C SER A 60 -5.00 1.43 9.86
N GLU A 61 -4.39 2.11 10.83
CA GLU A 61 -4.98 3.25 11.52
C GLU A 61 -4.21 4.50 11.12
N VAL A 62 -4.91 5.62 10.91
CA VAL A 62 -4.25 6.91 10.66
C VAL A 62 -3.49 7.29 11.92
N VAL A 63 -2.21 7.62 11.77
CA VAL A 63 -1.37 8.09 12.89
C VAL A 63 -0.93 9.52 12.62
N ASP A 64 -1.37 10.45 13.47
CA ASP A 64 -1.06 11.89 13.35
C ASP A 64 0.40 12.23 13.68
N SER A 65 1.20 11.25 14.13
CA SER A 65 2.61 11.43 14.44
C SER A 65 3.39 10.13 14.27
N ILE A 66 4.66 10.25 13.84
CA ILE A 66 5.54 9.08 13.71
C ILE A 66 5.78 8.48 15.12
N PRO A 67 5.38 7.21 15.36
CA PRO A 67 5.62 6.56 16.66
C PRO A 67 7.11 6.55 17.00
N GLU A 68 7.47 6.84 18.25
CA GLU A 68 8.87 7.01 18.67
C GLU A 68 9.77 5.83 18.31
N LYS A 69 9.23 4.60 18.34
CA LYS A 69 9.95 3.38 17.97
C LYS A 69 10.48 3.35 16.53
N PHE A 70 9.94 4.21 15.66
CA PHE A 70 10.35 4.33 14.26
C PHE A 70 11.18 5.59 13.98
N ARG A 71 11.37 6.49 14.97
CA ARG A 71 12.15 7.73 14.78
C ARG A 71 13.65 7.50 14.57
N CYS A 72 14.17 6.30 14.87
CA CYS A 72 15.61 5.99 14.79
C CYS A 72 16.03 5.27 13.49
N ILE A 73 15.11 5.04 12.56
CA ILE A 73 15.43 4.44 11.25
C ILE A 73 15.83 5.59 10.31
N ASN A 74 17.09 6.03 10.41
CA ASN A 74 17.71 7.06 9.57
C ASN A 74 18.20 6.49 8.23
#